data_AF-A0AB33UA79-F1
#
_entry.id   AF-A0AB33UA79-F1
#
_cell.length_a   1.000
_cell.length_b   1.000
_cell.length_c   1.000
_cell.angle_alpha   90.00
_cell.angle_beta   90.00
_cell.angle_gamma   90.00
#
_symmetry.space_group_name_H-M   'P 1'
#
loop_
_entity.id
_entity.type
_entity.pdbx_description
1 polymer ?
#
loop_
_entity_poly.entity_id
_entity_poly.type
_entity_poly.pdbx_seq_one_letter_code
_entity_poly.pdbx_strand_id
1 'polypeptide(L)' 'MDEQETKFLCKLNVMLLDIEQAYEAEKDPLTRCELAKGYLEIGKYLKSMGFITPTNFSKSS' A
#
# COMPACT_ATOMS: atom_id res chain seq x y z
N MET A 1 -7.34 0.16 -19.17
CA MET A 1 -7.85 -0.24 -17.85
C MET A 1 -9.36 -0.18 -17.90
N ASP A 2 -10.03 -1.28 -17.63
CA ASP A 2 -11.50 -1.29 -17.56
C ASP A 2 -12.02 -0.86 -16.18
N GLU A 3 -13.34 -0.74 -16.03
CA GLU A 3 -13.97 -0.30 -14.79
C GLU A 3 -13.73 -1.26 -13.61
N GLN A 4 -13.67 -2.56 -13.87
CA GLN A 4 -13.44 -3.57 -12.83
C GLN A 4 -12.00 -3.50 -12.34
N GLU A 5 -11.06 -3.40 -13.27
CA GLU A 5 -9.64 -3.25 -12.99
C GLU A 5 -9.38 -1.97 -12.17
N THR A 6 -10.00 -0.86 -12.55
CA THR A 6 -9.90 0.41 -11.81
C THR A 6 -10.44 0.26 -10.38
N LYS A 7 -11.63 -0.34 -10.20
CA LYS A 7 -12.21 -0.60 -8.88
C LYS A 7 -11.32 -1.49 -8.02
N PHE A 8 -10.69 -2.49 -8.62
CA PHE A 8 -9.77 -3.38 -7.93
C PHE A 8 -8.53 -2.63 -7.45
N LEU A 9 -7.89 -1.82 -8.29
CA LEU A 9 -6.73 -1.03 -7.90
C LEU A 9 -7.05 -0.01 -6.80
N CYS A 10 -8.23 0.63 -6.84
CA CYS A 10 -8.69 1.49 -5.75
C CYS A 10 -8.79 0.72 -4.42
N LYS A 11 -9.34 -0.50 -4.42
CA LYS A 11 -9.42 -1.34 -3.21
C LYS A 11 -8.05 -1.70 -2.67
N LEU A 12 -7.11 -2.05 -3.55
CA LEU A 12 -5.72 -2.33 -3.16
C LEU A 12 -5.03 -1.10 -2.56
N ASN A 13 -5.30 0.09 -3.10
CA ASN A 13 -4.76 1.32 -2.53
C ASN A 13 -5.33 1.63 -1.14
N VAL A 14 -6.63 1.38 -0.91
CA VAL A 14 -7.22 1.48 0.44
C VAL A 14 -6.57 0.48 1.39
N MET A 15 -6.43 -0.78 0.97
CA MET A 15 -5.75 -1.80 1.78
C MET A 15 -4.31 -1.44 2.11
N LEU A 16 -3.58 -0.81 1.19
CA LEU A 16 -2.22 -0.32 1.43
C LEU A 16 -2.18 0.70 2.58
N LEU A 17 -3.13 1.65 2.60
CA LEU A 17 -3.26 2.65 3.66
C LEU A 17 -3.68 2.02 5.00
N ASP A 18 -4.58 1.03 4.98
CA ASP A 18 -5.01 0.31 6.18
C ASP A 18 -3.84 -0.47 6.80
N ILE A 19 -2.99 -1.10 5.97
CA ILE A 19 -1.78 -1.81 6.42
C ILE A 19 -0.76 -0.83 7.01
N GLU A 20 -0.60 0.36 6.43
CA GLU A 20 0.28 1.40 6.97
C GLU A 20 -0.15 1.82 8.38
N GLN A 21 -1.45 2.10 8.56
CA GLN A 21 -2.00 2.44 9.87
C GLN A 21 -1.86 1.28 10.88
N ALA A 22 -2.13 0.04 10.45
CA ALA A 22 -1.94 -1.13 11.31
C ALA A 22 -0.46 -1.30 11.72
N TYR A 23 0.47 -1.05 10.80
CA TYR A 23 1.91 -1.15 11.07
C TYR A 23 2.39 -0.12 12.10
N GLU A 24 1.85 1.09 12.09
CA GLU A 24 2.17 2.14 13.07
C GLU A 24 1.64 1.81 14.46
N ALA A 25 0.49 1.13 14.55
CA ALA A 25 -0.15 0.76 15.81
C ALA A 25 0.39 -0.55 16.42
N GLU A 26 0.91 -1.46 15.59
CA GLU A 26 1.34 -2.80 16.03
C GLU A 26 2.64 -2.75 16.86
N LYS A 27 2.67 -3.52 17.95
CA LYS A 27 3.82 -3.63 18.86
C LYS A 27 4.54 -4.97 18.73
N ASP A 28 3.84 -6.01 18.28
CA ASP A 28 4.43 -7.32 18.04
C ASP A 28 5.38 -7.28 16.82
N PRO A 29 6.68 -7.57 17.00
CA PRO A 29 7.65 -7.47 15.91
C PRO A 29 7.37 -8.43 14.74
N LEU A 30 6.80 -9.61 15.00
CA LEU A 30 6.50 -10.58 13.94
C LEU A 30 5.33 -10.09 13.09
N THR A 31 4.27 -9.62 13.73
CA THR A 31 3.12 -9.03 13.05
C THR A 31 3.51 -7.79 12.25
N ARG A 32 4.38 -6.92 12.78
CA ARG A 32 4.94 -5.80 12.01
C ARG A 32 5.71 -6.24 10.76
N CYS A 33 6.47 -7.33 10.84
CA CYS A 33 7.16 -7.87 9.67
C CYS A 33 6.18 -8.35 8.60
N GLU A 34 5.11 -9.04 8.97
CA GLU A 34 4.09 -9.50 8.02
C GLU A 34 3.34 -8.32 7.38
N LEU A 35 2.98 -7.30 8.16
CA LEU A 35 2.39 -6.06 7.63
C LEU A 35 3.31 -5.37 6.62
N ALA A 36 4.61 -5.24 6.94
CA ALA A 36 5.58 -4.64 6.04
C ALA A 36 5.75 -5.41 4.72
N LYS A 37 5.69 -6.75 4.76
CA LYS A 37 5.71 -7.60 3.55
C LYS A 37 4.48 -7.35 2.69
N GLY A 38 3.28 -7.37 3.29
CA GLY A 38 2.03 -7.11 2.59
C GLY A 38 2.00 -5.71 1.95
N TYR A 39 2.44 -4.69 2.69
CA TYR A 39 2.59 -3.32 2.19
C TYR A 39 3.51 -3.27 0.96
N LEU A 40 4.67 -3.92 1.03
CA LEU A 40 5.64 -3.95 -0.06
C LEU A 40 5.09 -4.64 -1.31
N GLU A 41 4.41 -5.77 -1.15
CA GLU A 41 3.83 -6.52 -2.27
C GLU A 41 2.72 -5.75 -2.98
N ILE A 42 1.79 -5.16 -2.22
CA ILE A 42 0.71 -4.34 -2.78
C ILE A 42 1.30 -3.09 -3.46
N GLY A 43 2.24 -2.40 -2.81
CA GLY A 43 2.90 -1.23 -3.38
C GLY A 43 3.64 -1.53 -4.69
N LYS A 44 4.34 -2.67 -4.77
CA LYS A 44 4.98 -3.13 -6.01
C LYS A 44 3.95 -3.38 -7.12
N TYR A 45 2.84 -4.04 -6.80
CA TYR A 45 1.78 -4.31 -7.76
C TYR A 45 1.17 -3.01 -8.29
N LEU A 46 0.73 -2.11 -7.41
CA LEU A 46 0.15 -0.82 -7.79
C LEU A 46 1.12 0.03 -8.61
N LYS A 47 2.42 0.03 -8.28
CA LYS A 47 3.47 0.69 -9.07
C LYS A 47 3.61 0.07 -10.46
N SER A 48 3.59 -1.26 -10.57
CA SER A 48 3.68 -1.97 -11.85
C SER A 48 2.50 -1.67 -12.77
N MET A 49 1.33 -1.39 -12.19
CA MET A 49 0.11 -0.98 -12.89
C MET A 49 0.06 0.53 -13.21
N GLY A 50 1.09 1.29 -12.83
CA GLY A 50 1.14 2.75 -12.98
C GLY A 50 0.13 3.51 -12.11
N PHE A 51 -0.46 2.84 -11.11
CA PHE A 51 -1.53 3.40 -10.28
C PHE A 51 -1.00 4.38 -9.22
N ILE A 52 0.20 4.14 -8.72
CA ILE A 52 0.94 5.05 -7.83
C ILE A 52 2.23 5.48 -8.50
N THR A 53 2.41 6.80 -8.62
CA THR A 53 3.66 7.43 -9.08
C THR A 53 4.55 7.76 -7.89
N PRO A 54 5.88 7.89 -8.07
CA PRO A 54 6.83 8.14 -6.96
C PRO A 54 6.66 9.47 -6.21
N THR A 55 5.61 10.25 -6.48
CA THR A 55 5.59 11.70 -6.23
C THR A 55 5.10 12.13 -4.85
N ASN A 56 4.71 11.24 -3.94
CA ASN A 56 4.20 11.61 -2.61
C ASN A 56 5.06 11.16 -1.42
N PHE A 57 6.31 10.72 -1.64
CA PHE A 57 7.27 10.54 -0.53
C PHE A 57 8.04 11.82 -0.16
N SER A 58 7.77 12.95 -0.83
CA SER A 58 8.26 14.25 -0.37
C SER A 58 7.47 14.68 0.85
N LYS A 59 8.00 14.33 2.03
CA LYS A 59 7.74 15.01 3.29
C LYS A 59 7.68 16.52 3.03
N SER A 60 6.52 17.10 3.29
CA SER A 60 6.41 18.50 3.67
C SER A 60 7.43 18.75 4.77
N SER A 61 8.47 19.52 4.45
CA SER A 61 9.44 20.04 5.42
C SER A 61 8.81 21.10 6.31
#